data_AF-A0A146L484-F1
#
_entry.id   AF-A0A146L484-F1
#
_cell.length_a   1.000
_cell.length_b   1.000
_cell.length_c   1.000
_cell.angle_alpha   90.00
_cell.angle_beta   90.00
_cell.angle_gamma   90.00
#
_symmetry.space_group_name_H-M   'P 1'
#
loop_
_entity.id
_entity.type
_entity.pdbx_description
1 polymer ?
#
loop_
_entity_poly.entity_id
_entity_poly.type
_entity_poly.pdbx_seq_one_letter_code
_entity_poly.pdbx_strand_id
1 'polypeptide(L)'
;PAAIRIYRIFKEGFQDFYQDFKGLMIVRKKLRRNYHELGCLSRQELELNMRMPGDMYRVAPVLLISALPFANYVVFPLAYLFPRQLLCRHFWTLQQKIQYSVLDQKRRLRYYKPVFRALQSKVSSLKGHQTHNLWRQCIAQLGSGLHPGSIKVANVQHLFGNGQVYDLKNLPSSHLRVLLKMHDMHTGWRRRKRLLERAKMIYYMDLAIMREGGVEAMSQEDVRTACFIRGLNPTNMNADETVRWLKEWIKLSKGLKDESWSFILHLPILTAYNHPSNWVLIH
;
A
#
# COMPACT_ATOMS: atom_id res chain seq x y z
N PRO A 1 -9.24 27.51 25.07
CA PRO A 1 -9.72 26.92 23.79
C PRO A 1 -8.74 25.93 23.13
N ALA A 2 -7.48 26.31 22.91
CA ALA A 2 -6.49 25.46 22.23
C ALA A 2 -6.05 24.22 23.07
N ALA A 3 -5.77 24.39 24.37
CA ALA A 3 -5.37 23.29 25.25
C ALA A 3 -6.45 22.20 25.38
N ILE A 4 -7.73 22.58 25.47
CA ILE A 4 -8.87 21.65 25.54
C ILE A 4 -8.96 20.81 24.26
N ARG A 5 -8.75 21.44 23.09
CA ARG A 5 -8.73 20.74 21.79
C ARG A 5 -7.59 19.73 21.72
N ILE A 6 -6.39 20.10 22.20
CA ILE A 6 -5.22 19.21 22.25
C ILE A 6 -5.51 18.02 23.16
N TYR A 7 -5.98 18.28 24.39
CA TYR A 7 -6.35 17.21 25.33
C TYR A 7 -7.35 16.23 24.72
N ARG A 8 -8.38 16.75 24.04
CA ARG A 8 -9.39 15.92 23.37
C ARG A 8 -8.78 15.04 22.28
N ILE A 9 -7.96 15.60 21.39
CA ILE A 9 -7.28 14.84 20.32
C ILE A 9 -6.42 13.72 20.90
N PHE A 10 -5.66 14.00 21.96
CA PHE A 10 -4.83 12.99 22.59
C PHE A 10 -5.66 11.92 23.30
N LYS A 11 -6.71 12.31 24.03
CA LYS A 11 -7.60 11.37 24.73
C LYS A 11 -8.29 10.43 23.74
N GLU A 12 -8.92 10.98 22.70
CA GLU A 12 -9.56 10.19 21.63
C GLU A 12 -8.51 9.31 20.93
N GLY A 13 -7.34 9.87 20.59
CA GLY A 13 -6.25 9.12 19.97
C GLY A 13 -5.73 7.95 20.80
N PHE A 14 -5.62 8.09 22.12
CA PHE A 14 -5.25 6.99 23.01
C PHE A 14 -6.33 5.90 23.06
N GLN A 15 -7.61 6.30 23.12
CA GLN A 15 -8.73 5.36 23.08
C GLN A 15 -8.72 4.55 21.78
N ASP A 16 -8.61 5.22 20.64
CA ASP A 16 -8.56 4.58 19.33
C ASP A 16 -7.33 3.66 19.20
N PHE A 17 -6.16 4.12 19.65
CA PHE A 17 -4.94 3.31 19.63
C PHE A 17 -5.09 2.04 20.47
N TYR A 18 -5.68 2.15 21.67
CA TYR A 18 -5.90 1.01 22.55
C TYR A 18 -6.87 -0.01 21.94
N GLN A 19 -7.95 0.46 21.30
CA GLN A 19 -8.88 -0.43 20.61
C GLN A 19 -8.21 -1.16 19.43
N ASP A 20 -7.47 -0.44 18.60
CA ASP A 20 -6.71 -1.02 17.48
C ASP A 20 -5.63 -2.00 17.98
N PHE A 21 -4.98 -1.72 19.10
CA PHE A 21 -4.03 -2.63 19.73
C PHE A 21 -4.71 -3.93 20.19
N LYS A 22 -5.85 -3.83 20.89
CA LYS A 22 -6.64 -5.00 21.29
C LYS A 22 -7.11 -5.79 20.07
N GLY A 23 -7.57 -5.10 19.02
CA GLY A 23 -7.93 -5.70 17.75
C GLY A 23 -6.77 -6.46 17.11
N LEU A 24 -5.57 -5.88 17.09
CA LEU A 24 -4.36 -6.55 16.58
C LEU A 24 -4.08 -7.84 17.36
N MET A 25 -4.22 -7.83 18.69
CA MET A 25 -4.03 -9.04 19.52
C MET A 25 -5.03 -10.14 19.18
N ILE A 26 -6.30 -9.78 18.91
CA ILE A 26 -7.33 -10.71 18.44
C ILE A 26 -6.94 -11.29 17.08
N VAL A 27 -6.54 -10.44 16.13
CA VAL A 27 -6.08 -10.87 14.80
C VAL A 27 -4.88 -11.82 14.90
N ARG A 28 -3.91 -11.53 15.75
CA ARG A 28 -2.73 -12.39 15.98
C ARG A 28 -3.13 -13.75 16.56
N LYS A 29 -4.08 -13.79 17.49
CA LYS A 29 -4.63 -15.04 18.04
C LYS A 29 -5.38 -15.84 16.97
N LYS A 30 -6.18 -15.17 16.14
CA LYS A 30 -6.93 -15.76 15.02
C LYS A 30 -5.99 -16.35 13.97
N LEU A 31 -4.95 -15.62 13.57
CA LEU A 31 -3.92 -16.12 12.65
C LEU A 31 -3.20 -17.35 13.22
N ARG A 32 -2.80 -17.33 14.50
CA ARG A 32 -2.14 -18.48 15.12
C ARG A 32 -3.03 -19.73 15.13
N ARG A 33 -4.33 -19.58 15.36
CA ARG A 33 -5.31 -20.67 15.32
C ARG A 33 -5.53 -21.23 13.91
N ASN A 34 -5.38 -20.39 12.88
CA ASN A 34 -5.58 -20.76 11.47
C ASN A 34 -4.24 -20.86 10.71
N TYR A 35 -3.17 -21.36 11.35
CA TYR A 35 -1.88 -21.62 10.71
C TYR A 35 -1.30 -20.44 9.89
N HIS A 36 -1.51 -19.22 10.37
CA HIS A 36 -1.11 -17.96 9.72
C HIS A 36 -1.76 -17.69 8.36
N GLU A 37 -2.92 -18.30 8.07
CA GLU A 37 -3.67 -18.07 6.86
C GLU A 37 -4.38 -16.70 6.87
N LEU A 38 -4.02 -15.83 5.93
CA LEU A 38 -4.62 -14.49 5.81
C LEU A 38 -6.07 -14.52 5.32
N GLY A 39 -6.49 -15.60 4.64
CA GLY A 39 -7.84 -15.77 4.11
C GLY A 39 -8.93 -15.75 5.17
N CYS A 40 -8.61 -16.13 6.42
CA CYS A 40 -9.57 -16.14 7.52
C CYS A 40 -9.93 -14.74 8.05
N LEU A 41 -9.18 -13.70 7.67
CA LEU A 41 -9.34 -12.34 8.18
C LEU A 41 -10.33 -11.52 7.35
N SER A 42 -11.06 -10.61 8.01
CA SER A 42 -11.84 -9.55 7.33
C SER A 42 -10.92 -8.49 6.72
N ARG A 43 -11.47 -7.65 5.84
CA ARG A 43 -10.74 -6.51 5.25
C ARG A 43 -10.20 -5.60 6.34
N GLN A 44 -11.02 -5.26 7.34
CA GLN A 44 -10.61 -4.39 8.44
C GLN A 44 -9.50 -5.04 9.30
N GLU A 45 -9.61 -6.34 9.60
CA GLU A 45 -8.58 -7.10 10.32
C GLU A 45 -7.24 -7.12 9.54
N LEU A 46 -7.30 -7.26 8.21
CA LEU A 46 -6.13 -7.19 7.35
C LEU A 46 -5.52 -5.79 7.36
N GLU A 47 -6.31 -4.73 7.12
CA GLU A 47 -5.82 -3.36 7.17
C GLU A 47 -5.18 -3.03 8.53
N LEU A 48 -5.80 -3.47 9.62
CA LEU A 48 -5.28 -3.31 10.97
C LEU A 48 -3.93 -4.02 11.14
N ASN A 49 -3.83 -5.28 10.73
CA ASN A 49 -2.60 -6.07 10.81
C ASN A 49 -1.46 -5.47 9.96
N MET A 50 -1.79 -4.82 8.85
CA MET A 50 -0.81 -4.13 8.00
C MET A 50 -0.30 -2.82 8.64
N ARG A 51 -1.20 -2.00 9.20
CA ARG A 51 -0.89 -0.64 9.65
C ARG A 51 -0.32 -0.59 11.06
N MET A 52 -0.98 -1.28 11.99
CA MET A 52 -0.73 -1.13 13.43
C MET A 52 0.72 -1.36 13.86
N PRO A 53 1.47 -2.36 13.32
CA PRO A 53 2.87 -2.53 13.68
C PRO A 53 3.71 -1.27 13.41
N GLY A 54 3.47 -0.57 12.29
CA GLY A 54 4.16 0.67 11.95
C GLY A 54 3.78 1.82 12.89
N ASP A 55 2.51 1.92 13.26
CA ASP A 55 2.03 2.92 14.22
C ASP A 55 2.67 2.71 15.60
N MET A 56 2.79 1.46 16.06
CA MET A 56 3.47 1.11 17.31
C MET A 56 4.95 1.49 17.29
N TYR A 57 5.67 1.20 16.20
CA TYR A 57 7.09 1.58 16.08
C TYR A 57 7.32 3.09 16.12
N ARG A 58 6.36 3.90 15.64
CA ARG A 58 6.46 5.37 15.70
C ARG A 58 6.21 5.91 17.11
N VAL A 59 5.25 5.34 17.83
CA VAL A 59 4.81 5.86 19.14
C VAL A 59 5.63 5.30 20.30
N ALA A 60 6.14 4.07 20.21
CA ALA A 60 6.86 3.43 21.32
C ALA A 60 8.05 4.26 21.85
N PRO A 61 8.93 4.86 21.01
CA PRO A 61 10.02 5.70 21.51
C PRO A 61 9.51 6.91 22.30
N VAL A 62 8.46 7.57 21.81
CA VAL A 62 7.84 8.72 22.48
C VAL A 62 7.31 8.32 23.85
N LEU A 63 6.63 7.18 23.96
CA LEU A 63 6.11 6.68 25.25
C LEU A 63 7.22 6.28 26.22
N LEU A 64 8.25 5.57 25.74
CA LEU A 64 9.38 5.15 26.57
C LEU A 64 10.14 6.34 27.15
N ILE A 65 10.41 7.36 26.33
CA ILE A 65 11.10 8.57 26.79
C ILE A 65 10.20 9.36 27.74
N SER A 66 8.89 9.42 27.48
CA SER A 66 7.94 10.14 28.34
C SER A 66 7.78 9.53 29.74
N ALA A 67 8.18 8.27 29.93
CA ALA A 67 8.18 7.62 31.25
C ALA A 67 9.32 8.10 32.16
N LEU A 68 10.35 8.75 31.60
CA LEU A 68 11.45 9.32 32.38
C LEU A 68 11.01 10.64 33.05
N PRO A 69 11.39 10.90 34.31
CA PRO A 69 11.13 12.19 34.96
C PRO A 69 11.66 13.35 34.11
N PHE A 70 10.89 14.45 34.05
CA PHE A 70 11.19 15.69 33.32
C PHE A 70 11.23 15.59 31.77
N ALA A 71 11.35 14.41 31.19
CA ALA A 71 11.41 14.23 29.73
C ALA A 71 10.08 14.60 29.03
N ASN A 72 8.96 14.45 29.73
CA ASN A 72 7.63 14.85 29.27
C ASN A 72 7.54 16.33 28.87
N TYR A 73 8.26 17.23 29.55
CA TYR A 73 8.31 18.65 29.23
C TYR A 73 9.00 18.96 27.90
N VAL A 74 9.78 18.02 27.37
CA VAL A 74 10.47 18.16 26.08
C VAL A 74 9.73 17.36 25.00
N VAL A 75 9.35 16.11 25.29
CA VAL A 75 8.76 15.20 24.31
C VAL A 75 7.41 15.66 23.81
N PHE A 76 6.52 16.15 24.69
CA PHE A 76 5.18 16.57 24.25
C PHE A 76 5.18 17.83 23.37
N PRO A 77 5.96 18.88 23.68
CA PRO A 77 6.14 20.00 22.75
C PRO A 77 6.72 19.55 21.40
N LEU A 78 7.72 18.67 21.38
CA LEU A 78 8.26 18.14 20.13
C LEU A 78 7.20 17.34 19.35
N ALA A 79 6.42 16.49 20.01
CA ALA A 79 5.36 15.72 19.38
C ALA A 79 4.27 16.62 18.78
N TYR A 80 3.99 17.76 19.43
CA TYR A 80 3.08 18.79 18.92
C TYR A 80 3.64 19.52 17.69
N LEU A 81 4.93 19.85 17.69
CA LEU A 81 5.61 20.55 16.58
C LEU A 81 5.90 19.62 15.38
N PHE A 82 6.16 18.34 15.63
CA PHE A 82 6.54 17.33 14.63
C PHE A 82 5.60 16.10 14.65
N PRO A 83 4.28 16.27 14.48
CA PRO A 83 3.29 15.22 14.65
C PRO A 83 3.46 14.07 13.64
N ARG A 84 3.94 14.33 12.42
CA ARG A 84 4.13 13.28 11.41
C ARG A 84 5.29 12.32 11.77
N GLN A 85 6.32 12.85 12.43
CA GLN A 85 7.54 12.12 12.76
C GLN A 85 7.39 11.36 14.09
N LEU A 86 6.75 11.99 15.07
CA LEU A 86 6.70 11.49 16.45
C LEU A 86 5.37 10.83 16.82
N LEU A 87 4.27 11.15 16.14
CA LEU A 87 2.96 10.57 16.40
C LEU A 87 2.55 9.57 15.31
N CYS A 88 1.65 8.65 15.65
CA CYS A 88 0.95 7.81 14.69
C CYS A 88 -0.40 8.42 14.27
N ARG A 89 -1.08 7.75 13.34
CA ARG A 89 -2.35 8.18 12.75
C ARG A 89 -3.46 8.43 13.77
N HIS A 90 -3.45 7.75 14.92
CA HIS A 90 -4.47 7.90 15.96
C HIS A 90 -4.50 9.30 16.58
N PHE A 91 -3.35 9.97 16.62
CA PHE A 91 -3.21 11.30 17.21
C PHE A 91 -3.27 12.44 16.17
N TRP A 92 -3.53 12.11 14.91
CA TRP A 92 -3.64 13.08 13.84
C TRP A 92 -5.07 13.54 13.66
N THR A 93 -5.26 14.84 13.48
CA THR A 93 -6.53 15.41 13.03
C THR A 93 -6.92 14.87 11.65
N LEU A 94 -8.20 14.96 11.30
CA LEU A 94 -8.69 14.53 9.98
C LEU A 94 -7.94 15.22 8.83
N GLN A 95 -7.68 16.53 8.97
CA GLN A 95 -6.91 17.30 7.99
C GLN A 95 -5.47 16.77 7.85
N GLN A 96 -4.80 16.47 8.97
CA GLN A 96 -3.46 15.88 8.97
C GLN A 96 -3.46 14.49 8.34
N LYS A 97 -4.46 13.64 8.61
CA LYS A 97 -4.58 12.31 7.99
C LYS A 97 -4.62 12.42 6.46
N ILE A 98 -5.45 13.33 5.92
CA ILE A 98 -5.55 13.56 4.48
C ILE A 98 -4.22 14.08 3.92
N GLN A 99 -3.67 15.15 4.52
CA GLN A 99 -2.43 15.78 4.07
C GLN A 99 -1.25 14.79 4.08
N TYR A 100 -1.10 13.99 5.15
CA TYR A 100 0.01 13.06 5.29
C TYR A 100 -0.14 11.87 4.34
N SER A 101 -1.36 11.42 4.07
CA SER A 101 -1.62 10.36 3.06
C SER A 101 -1.18 10.82 1.66
N VAL A 102 -1.47 12.07 1.29
CA VAL A 102 -1.01 12.68 0.03
C VAL A 102 0.53 12.80 0.01
N LEU A 103 1.15 13.23 1.10
CA LEU A 103 2.61 13.36 1.17
C LEU A 103 3.33 12.00 1.11
N ASP A 104 2.78 10.96 1.76
CA ASP A 104 3.30 9.60 1.70
C ASP A 104 3.15 9.02 0.29
N GLN A 105 2.00 9.26 -0.36
CA GLN A 105 1.78 8.91 -1.75
C GLN A 105 2.77 9.63 -2.69
N LYS A 106 2.95 10.94 -2.54
CA LYS A 106 3.95 11.72 -3.31
C LYS A 106 5.37 11.16 -3.16
N ARG A 107 5.75 10.72 -1.96
CA ARG A 107 7.05 10.08 -1.71
C ARG A 107 7.17 8.75 -2.46
N ARG A 108 6.13 7.91 -2.44
CA ARG A 108 6.09 6.62 -3.15
C ARG A 108 6.15 6.79 -4.66
N LEU A 109 5.46 7.81 -5.20
CA LEU A 109 5.41 8.12 -6.63
C LEU A 109 6.79 8.41 -7.24
N ARG A 110 7.74 8.93 -6.46
CA ARG A 110 9.14 9.12 -6.90
C ARG A 110 9.80 7.82 -7.39
N TYR A 111 9.32 6.66 -6.90
CA TYR A 111 9.86 5.35 -7.27
C TYR A 111 9.12 4.68 -8.42
N TYR A 112 8.03 5.27 -8.94
CA TYR A 112 7.27 4.66 -10.04
C TYR A 112 8.08 4.67 -11.34
N LYS A 113 8.72 5.79 -11.68
CA LYS A 113 9.58 5.89 -12.86
C LYS A 113 10.75 4.89 -12.79
N PRO A 114 11.51 4.76 -11.67
CA PRO A 114 12.51 3.71 -11.53
C PRO A 114 11.98 2.28 -11.70
N VAL A 115 10.82 1.93 -11.13
CA VAL A 115 10.22 0.60 -11.29
C VAL A 115 9.80 0.38 -12.75
N PHE A 116 9.17 1.38 -13.38
CA PHE A 116 8.83 1.33 -14.80
C PHE A 116 10.06 1.11 -15.70
N ARG A 117 11.18 1.82 -15.44
CA ARG A 117 12.43 1.62 -16.19
C ARG A 117 13.03 0.24 -15.96
N ALA A 118 12.90 -0.32 -14.76
CA ALA A 118 13.31 -1.69 -14.49
C ALA A 118 12.49 -2.70 -15.30
N LEU A 119 11.16 -2.51 -15.41
CA LEU A 119 10.31 -3.31 -16.31
C LEU A 119 10.74 -3.15 -17.78
N GLN A 120 10.90 -1.90 -18.24
CA GLN A 120 11.28 -1.59 -19.62
C GLN A 120 12.62 -2.23 -20.01
N SER A 121 13.61 -2.24 -19.12
CA SER A 121 14.95 -2.78 -19.39
C SER A 121 14.97 -4.28 -19.70
N LYS A 122 13.93 -5.02 -19.29
CA LYS A 122 13.80 -6.48 -19.47
C LYS A 122 12.87 -6.86 -20.63
N VAL A 123 12.34 -5.90 -21.38
CA VAL A 123 11.47 -6.21 -22.53
C VAL A 123 12.22 -6.99 -23.59
N SER A 124 13.49 -6.65 -23.86
CA SER A 124 14.30 -7.31 -24.88
C SER A 124 14.64 -8.78 -24.55
N SER A 125 14.67 -9.16 -23.26
CA SER A 125 14.91 -10.55 -22.87
C SER A 125 13.71 -11.48 -23.14
N LEU A 126 12.57 -10.92 -23.56
CA LEU A 126 11.40 -11.69 -23.96
C LEU A 126 11.35 -11.95 -25.48
N LYS A 127 12.39 -11.61 -26.26
CA LYS A 127 12.45 -11.96 -27.69
C LYS A 127 12.21 -13.46 -27.88
N GLY A 128 11.25 -13.82 -28.74
CA GLY A 128 10.81 -15.21 -28.95
C GLY A 128 9.71 -15.70 -28.02
N HIS A 129 9.39 -14.99 -26.94
CA HIS A 129 8.28 -15.35 -26.05
C HIS A 129 6.92 -15.00 -26.69
N GLN A 130 5.93 -15.88 -26.54
CA GLN A 130 4.58 -15.72 -27.13
C GLN A 130 3.92 -14.36 -26.82
N THR A 131 4.16 -13.82 -25.61
CA THR A 131 3.54 -12.57 -25.14
C THR A 131 4.46 -11.34 -25.25
N HIS A 132 5.60 -11.47 -25.92
CA HIS A 132 6.58 -10.39 -26.08
C HIS A 132 5.99 -9.16 -26.78
N ASN A 133 5.28 -9.35 -27.89
CA ASN A 133 4.68 -8.24 -28.64
C ASN A 133 3.62 -7.52 -27.80
N LEU A 134 2.76 -8.27 -27.10
CA LEU A 134 1.76 -7.72 -26.20
C LEU A 134 2.40 -6.94 -25.04
N TRP A 135 3.43 -7.51 -24.41
CA TRP A 135 4.13 -6.84 -23.31
C TRP A 135 4.87 -5.57 -23.78
N ARG A 136 5.50 -5.62 -24.95
CA ARG A 136 6.12 -4.45 -25.57
C ARG A 136 5.11 -3.33 -25.79
N GLN A 137 3.91 -3.66 -26.28
CA GLN A 137 2.82 -2.68 -26.43
C GLN A 137 2.41 -2.09 -25.07
N CYS A 138 2.23 -2.92 -24.03
CA CYS A 138 1.91 -2.43 -22.69
C CYS A 138 2.96 -1.43 -22.17
N ILE A 139 4.25 -1.74 -22.34
CA ILE A 139 5.36 -0.86 -21.94
C ILE A 139 5.40 0.42 -22.80
N ALA A 140 5.13 0.33 -24.11
CA ALA A 140 5.07 1.48 -24.99
C ALA A 140 3.94 2.44 -24.62
N GLN A 141 2.74 1.92 -24.31
CA GLN A 141 1.60 2.72 -23.82
C GLN A 141 1.96 3.46 -22.52
N LEU A 142 2.59 2.77 -21.56
CA LEU A 142 3.07 3.41 -20.33
C LEU A 142 4.13 4.48 -20.61
N GLY A 143 5.01 4.24 -21.59
CA GLY A 143 6.03 5.21 -22.01
C GLY A 143 5.47 6.45 -22.67
N SER A 144 4.33 6.35 -23.36
CA SER A 144 3.64 7.47 -24.03
C SER A 144 2.63 8.20 -23.14
N GLY A 145 2.56 7.88 -21.84
CA GLY A 145 1.63 8.52 -20.91
C GLY A 145 0.23 7.88 -20.83
N LEU A 146 0.01 6.72 -21.48
CA LEU A 146 -1.26 5.98 -21.42
C LEU A 146 -1.15 4.76 -20.50
N HIS A 147 -2.26 4.05 -20.28
CA HIS A 147 -2.27 2.74 -19.61
C HIS A 147 -2.76 1.64 -20.54
N PRO A 148 -2.19 0.42 -20.45
CA PRO A 148 -2.78 -0.74 -21.08
C PRO A 148 -4.13 -1.09 -20.44
N GLY A 149 -5.11 -1.48 -21.27
CA GLY A 149 -6.42 -1.93 -20.77
C GLY A 149 -6.31 -3.19 -19.92
N SER A 150 -7.24 -3.39 -18.99
CA SER A 150 -7.21 -4.49 -18.00
C SER A 150 -7.11 -5.88 -18.64
N ILE A 151 -7.77 -6.11 -19.77
CA ILE A 151 -7.66 -7.38 -20.51
C ILE A 151 -6.21 -7.64 -20.99
N LYS A 152 -5.53 -6.62 -21.54
CA LYS A 152 -4.13 -6.74 -21.96
C LYS A 152 -3.22 -7.02 -20.76
N VAL A 153 -3.48 -6.34 -19.64
CA VAL A 153 -2.73 -6.49 -18.39
C VAL A 153 -2.89 -7.90 -17.80
N ALA A 154 -4.11 -8.45 -17.81
CA ALA A 154 -4.36 -9.83 -17.38
C ALA A 154 -3.62 -10.87 -18.25
N ASN A 155 -3.58 -10.66 -19.56
CA ASN A 155 -2.95 -11.59 -20.50
C ASN A 155 -1.42 -11.67 -20.38
N VAL A 156 -0.77 -10.68 -19.78
CA VAL A 156 0.69 -10.67 -19.54
C VAL A 156 1.06 -11.09 -18.11
N GLN A 157 0.08 -11.45 -17.29
CA GLN A 157 0.30 -11.76 -15.88
C GLN A 157 1.32 -12.89 -15.65
N HIS A 158 1.27 -13.95 -16.46
CA HIS A 158 2.17 -15.11 -16.33
C HIS A 158 3.65 -14.72 -16.35
N LEU A 159 4.04 -13.58 -16.94
CA LEU A 159 5.42 -13.08 -16.95
C LEU A 159 5.96 -12.76 -15.54
N PHE A 160 5.08 -12.67 -14.53
CA PHE A 160 5.37 -12.27 -13.15
C PHE A 160 5.36 -13.44 -12.15
N GLY A 161 5.22 -14.67 -12.61
CA GLY A 161 5.21 -15.89 -11.78
C GLY A 161 5.97 -17.04 -12.43
N ASN A 162 5.94 -18.22 -11.80
CA ASN A 162 6.48 -19.48 -12.32
C ASN A 162 7.88 -19.38 -12.96
N GLY A 163 8.80 -18.64 -12.35
CA GLY A 163 10.18 -18.50 -12.83
C GLY A 163 10.35 -17.65 -14.08
N GLN A 164 9.34 -16.89 -14.48
CA GLN A 164 9.40 -15.98 -15.63
C GLN A 164 10.21 -14.71 -15.34
N VAL A 165 10.41 -13.89 -16.37
CA VAL A 165 11.32 -12.72 -16.36
C VAL A 165 11.05 -11.73 -15.21
N TYR A 166 9.79 -11.53 -14.83
CA TYR A 166 9.40 -10.64 -13.73
C TYR A 166 8.99 -11.37 -12.46
N ASP A 167 9.21 -12.69 -12.35
CA ASP A 167 9.04 -13.41 -11.09
C ASP A 167 9.93 -12.76 -10.02
N LEU A 168 9.36 -12.62 -8.81
CA LEU A 168 10.03 -12.09 -7.64
C LEU A 168 11.39 -12.78 -7.36
N LYS A 169 11.51 -14.07 -7.69
CA LYS A 169 12.77 -14.84 -7.60
C LYS A 169 13.85 -14.29 -8.54
N ASN A 170 13.47 -13.89 -9.75
CA ASN A 170 14.37 -13.44 -10.81
C ASN A 170 14.66 -11.93 -10.80
N LEU A 171 13.90 -11.14 -10.03
CA LEU A 171 14.13 -9.70 -9.97
C LEU A 171 15.52 -9.37 -9.42
N PRO A 172 16.27 -8.46 -10.08
CA PRO A 172 17.58 -8.03 -9.59
C PRO A 172 17.46 -7.17 -8.33
N SER A 173 18.55 -7.12 -7.57
CA SER A 173 18.67 -6.38 -6.30
C SER A 173 18.27 -4.90 -6.41
N SER A 174 18.62 -4.25 -7.54
CA SER A 174 18.26 -2.86 -7.84
C SER A 174 16.74 -2.69 -7.99
N HIS A 175 16.08 -3.58 -8.73
CA HIS A 175 14.63 -3.57 -8.91
C HIS A 175 13.91 -3.81 -7.57
N LEU A 176 14.32 -4.81 -6.79
CA LEU A 176 13.74 -5.08 -5.47
C LEU A 176 13.79 -3.85 -4.55
N ARG A 177 14.88 -3.07 -4.59
CA ARG A 177 15.04 -1.88 -3.75
C ARG A 177 14.03 -0.79 -4.10
N VAL A 178 13.87 -0.47 -5.39
CA VAL A 178 12.90 0.55 -5.81
C VAL A 178 11.46 0.07 -5.63
N LEU A 179 11.20 -1.22 -5.81
CA LEU A 179 9.89 -1.83 -5.57
C LEU A 179 9.51 -1.78 -4.08
N LEU A 180 10.44 -2.08 -3.16
CA LEU A 180 10.23 -1.91 -1.72
C LEU A 180 9.89 -0.46 -1.36
N LYS A 181 10.63 0.51 -1.90
CA LYS A 181 10.38 1.94 -1.64
C LYS A 181 9.03 2.41 -2.20
N MET A 182 8.62 1.92 -3.38
CA MET A 182 7.30 2.20 -3.95
C MET A 182 6.15 1.71 -3.05
N HIS A 183 6.36 0.62 -2.31
CA HIS A 183 5.41 0.07 -1.35
C HIS A 183 5.63 0.57 0.10
N ASP A 184 6.41 1.63 0.28
CA ASP A 184 6.77 2.22 1.59
C ASP A 184 7.38 1.22 2.59
N MET A 185 8.25 0.35 2.10
CA MET A 185 8.92 -0.68 2.89
C MET A 185 10.43 -0.43 3.04
N HIS A 186 10.99 -0.93 4.14
CA HIS A 186 12.42 -0.91 4.40
C HIS A 186 13.20 -1.79 3.41
N THR A 187 14.38 -1.32 2.99
CA THR A 187 15.20 -1.92 1.92
C THR A 187 16.32 -2.84 2.38
N GLY A 188 16.41 -3.14 3.68
CA GLY A 188 17.43 -4.01 4.25
C GLY A 188 17.19 -5.51 4.00
N TRP A 189 17.34 -6.33 5.03
CA TRP A 189 17.24 -7.80 4.94
C TRP A 189 15.85 -8.33 4.56
N ARG A 190 15.84 -9.56 4.03
CA ARG A 190 14.64 -10.34 3.65
C ARG A 190 13.73 -9.63 2.64
N ARG A 191 14.33 -8.91 1.67
CA ARG A 191 13.64 -8.11 0.64
C ARG A 191 12.51 -8.85 -0.09
N ARG A 192 12.82 -10.02 -0.65
CA ARG A 192 11.83 -10.84 -1.38
C ARG A 192 10.71 -11.32 -0.47
N LYS A 193 11.03 -11.79 0.73
CA LYS A 193 10.03 -12.22 1.72
C LYS A 193 9.06 -11.07 2.08
N ARG A 194 9.57 -9.86 2.33
CA ARG A 194 8.73 -8.67 2.62
C ARG A 194 7.83 -8.31 1.44
N LEU A 195 8.36 -8.34 0.22
CA LEU A 195 7.58 -8.11 -0.99
C LEU A 195 6.50 -9.17 -1.17
N LEU A 196 6.82 -10.45 -0.94
CA LEU A 196 5.86 -11.54 -1.00
C LEU A 196 4.74 -11.36 0.04
N GLU A 197 5.09 -11.06 1.29
CA GLU A 197 4.14 -10.76 2.36
C GLU A 197 3.25 -9.57 1.98
N ARG A 198 3.82 -8.50 1.41
CA ARG A 198 3.06 -7.35 0.91
C ARG A 198 2.09 -7.73 -0.21
N ALA A 199 2.53 -8.51 -1.19
CA ALA A 199 1.71 -8.97 -2.30
C ALA A 199 0.52 -9.79 -1.80
N LYS A 200 0.78 -10.77 -0.93
CA LYS A 200 -0.25 -11.58 -0.27
C LYS A 200 -1.22 -10.69 0.51
N MET A 201 -0.70 -9.72 1.27
CA MET A 201 -1.53 -8.83 2.05
C MET A 201 -2.53 -8.05 1.17
N ILE A 202 -2.06 -7.45 0.07
CA ILE A 202 -2.93 -6.74 -0.88
C ILE A 202 -3.95 -7.69 -1.51
N TYR A 203 -3.49 -8.86 -1.97
CA TYR A 203 -4.35 -9.87 -2.59
C TYR A 203 -5.46 -10.35 -1.65
N TYR A 204 -5.14 -10.72 -0.41
CA TYR A 204 -6.15 -11.15 0.55
C TYR A 204 -7.07 -10.01 0.99
N MET A 205 -6.60 -8.75 1.00
CA MET A 205 -7.50 -7.59 1.16
C MET A 205 -8.49 -7.48 0.00
N ASP A 206 -8.03 -7.68 -1.25
CA ASP A 206 -8.90 -7.69 -2.44
C ASP A 206 -9.95 -8.81 -2.36
N LEU A 207 -9.54 -10.02 -1.93
CA LEU A 207 -10.48 -11.13 -1.71
C LEU A 207 -11.49 -10.83 -0.58
N ALA A 208 -11.03 -10.24 0.52
CA ALA A 208 -11.90 -9.90 1.64
C ALA A 208 -12.97 -8.87 1.23
N ILE A 209 -12.60 -7.84 0.46
CA ILE A 209 -13.57 -6.89 -0.13
C ILE A 209 -14.66 -7.63 -0.91
N MET A 210 -14.27 -8.60 -1.75
CA MET A 210 -15.24 -9.37 -2.54
C MET A 210 -16.14 -10.25 -1.68
N ARG A 211 -15.61 -10.86 -0.60
CA ARG A 211 -16.43 -11.66 0.33
C ARG A 211 -17.40 -10.80 1.13
N GLU A 212 -17.06 -9.55 1.38
CA GLU A 212 -17.84 -8.59 2.19
C GLU A 212 -18.88 -7.80 1.37
N GLY A 213 -19.22 -8.27 0.16
CA GLY A 213 -20.25 -7.64 -0.70
C GLY A 213 -19.72 -6.76 -1.82
N GLY A 214 -18.41 -6.73 -2.05
CA GLY A 214 -17.79 -5.98 -3.15
C GLY A 214 -17.47 -4.54 -2.80
N VAL A 215 -17.08 -3.75 -3.81
CA VAL A 215 -16.65 -2.35 -3.63
C VAL A 215 -17.84 -1.46 -3.25
N GLU A 216 -19.03 -1.81 -3.73
CA GLU A 216 -20.29 -1.10 -3.52
C GLU A 216 -20.77 -1.15 -2.08
N ALA A 217 -20.41 -2.20 -1.35
CA ALA A 217 -20.72 -2.35 0.07
C ALA A 217 -19.78 -1.54 0.98
N MET A 218 -18.70 -0.96 0.44
CA MET A 218 -17.72 -0.20 1.20
C MET A 218 -18.15 1.26 1.39
N SER A 219 -17.79 1.84 2.53
CA SER A 219 -17.91 3.29 2.71
C SER A 219 -16.98 4.03 1.74
N GLN A 220 -17.33 5.28 1.37
CA GLN A 220 -16.47 6.08 0.48
C GLN A 220 -15.07 6.32 1.06
N GLU A 221 -14.96 6.44 2.40
CA GLU A 221 -13.67 6.55 3.07
C GLU A 221 -12.82 5.27 2.92
N ASP A 222 -13.44 4.09 3.04
CA ASP A 222 -12.78 2.80 2.84
C ASP A 222 -12.31 2.62 1.40
N VAL A 223 -13.12 3.02 0.41
CA VAL A 223 -12.75 2.95 -1.02
C VAL A 223 -11.51 3.83 -1.29
N ARG A 224 -11.50 5.06 -0.78
CA ARG A 224 -10.33 5.97 -0.91
C ARG A 224 -9.09 5.40 -0.24
N THR A 225 -9.27 4.85 0.95
CA THR A 225 -8.21 4.19 1.71
C THR A 225 -7.63 2.99 0.95
N ALA A 226 -8.48 2.17 0.34
CA ALA A 226 -8.10 1.05 -0.51
C ALA A 226 -7.31 1.50 -1.74
N CYS A 227 -7.68 2.63 -2.36
CA CYS A 227 -6.94 3.23 -3.47
C CYS A 227 -5.53 3.66 -3.06
N PHE A 228 -5.36 4.35 -1.93
CA PHE A 228 -4.05 4.74 -1.41
C PHE A 228 -3.14 3.52 -1.18
N ILE A 229 -3.66 2.44 -0.59
CA ILE A 229 -2.89 1.19 -0.39
C ILE A 229 -2.31 0.69 -1.71
N ARG A 230 -3.14 0.71 -2.76
CA ARG A 230 -2.84 0.21 -4.11
C ARG A 230 -2.08 1.21 -4.97
N GLY A 231 -1.78 2.39 -4.45
CA GLY A 231 -0.90 3.37 -5.09
C GLY A 231 -1.61 4.35 -6.01
N LEU A 232 -2.91 4.51 -5.88
CA LEU A 232 -3.66 5.59 -6.51
C LEU A 232 -3.91 6.71 -5.49
N ASN A 233 -3.73 7.97 -5.90
CA ASN A 233 -4.22 9.12 -5.14
C ASN A 233 -5.69 9.40 -5.50
N PRO A 234 -6.67 9.14 -4.61
CA PRO A 234 -8.08 9.43 -4.89
C PRO A 234 -8.48 10.89 -4.58
N THR A 235 -7.55 11.75 -4.14
CA THR A 235 -7.91 13.05 -3.51
C THR A 235 -8.85 13.90 -4.34
N ASN A 236 -8.58 14.01 -5.65
CA ASN A 236 -9.34 14.82 -6.60
C ASN A 236 -10.25 13.99 -7.52
N MET A 237 -10.47 12.71 -7.20
CA MET A 237 -11.37 11.83 -7.97
C MET A 237 -12.76 11.86 -7.36
N ASN A 238 -13.79 11.79 -8.22
CA ASN A 238 -15.16 11.61 -7.73
C ASN A 238 -15.40 10.17 -7.25
N ALA A 239 -16.52 9.94 -6.57
CA ALA A 239 -16.86 8.65 -5.97
C ALA A 239 -16.92 7.53 -7.02
N ASP A 240 -17.59 7.78 -8.15
CA ASP A 240 -17.78 6.78 -9.21
C ASP A 240 -16.47 6.38 -9.88
N GLU A 241 -15.58 7.33 -10.16
CA GLU A 241 -14.24 7.07 -10.68
C GLU A 241 -13.41 6.24 -9.71
N THR A 242 -13.46 6.57 -8.42
CA THR A 242 -12.70 5.86 -7.39
C THR A 242 -13.18 4.42 -7.26
N VAL A 243 -14.50 4.20 -7.24
CA VAL A 243 -15.13 2.87 -7.23
C VAL A 243 -14.77 2.09 -8.50
N ARG A 244 -14.89 2.71 -9.68
CA ARG A 244 -14.58 2.07 -10.97
C ARG A 244 -13.12 1.63 -11.04
N TRP A 245 -12.20 2.49 -10.63
CA TRP A 245 -10.77 2.16 -10.62
C TRP A 245 -10.48 0.99 -9.67
N LEU A 246 -11.06 1.01 -8.46
CA LEU A 246 -10.84 -0.06 -7.48
C LEU A 246 -11.42 -1.41 -7.95
N LYS A 247 -12.57 -1.40 -8.64
CA LYS A 247 -13.15 -2.60 -9.26
C LYS A 247 -12.23 -3.19 -10.32
N GLU A 248 -11.69 -2.37 -11.21
CA GLU A 248 -10.74 -2.84 -12.25
C GLU A 248 -9.46 -3.39 -11.63
N TRP A 249 -8.93 -2.75 -10.58
CA TRP A 249 -7.82 -3.29 -9.80
C TRP A 249 -8.14 -4.67 -9.23
N ILE A 250 -9.27 -4.81 -8.53
CA ILE A 250 -9.66 -6.06 -7.87
C ILE A 250 -9.89 -7.16 -8.90
N LYS A 251 -10.45 -6.84 -10.06
CA LYS A 251 -10.61 -7.79 -11.17
C LYS A 251 -9.26 -8.37 -11.61
N LEU A 252 -8.23 -7.53 -11.76
CA LEU A 252 -6.87 -7.97 -12.07
C LEU A 252 -6.25 -8.79 -10.93
N SER A 253 -6.40 -8.34 -9.68
CA SER A 253 -5.84 -9.01 -8.51
C SER A 253 -6.48 -10.37 -8.24
N LYS A 254 -7.81 -10.47 -8.28
CA LYS A 254 -8.55 -11.74 -8.11
C LYS A 254 -8.25 -12.74 -9.22
N GLY A 255 -7.95 -12.27 -10.43
CA GLY A 255 -7.54 -13.10 -11.56
C GLY A 255 -6.17 -13.76 -11.41
N LEU A 256 -5.51 -13.63 -10.24
CA LEU A 256 -4.15 -14.10 -10.03
C LEU A 256 -4.02 -15.63 -10.21
N LYS A 257 -3.42 -16.05 -11.32
CA LYS A 257 -2.90 -17.40 -11.57
C LYS A 257 -1.43 -17.55 -11.14
N ASP A 258 -0.99 -18.81 -11.00
CA ASP A 258 0.43 -19.19 -11.05
C ASP A 258 1.34 -18.53 -9.99
N GLU A 259 0.79 -18.27 -8.80
CA GLU A 259 1.51 -17.58 -7.73
C GLU A 259 2.26 -16.33 -8.22
N SER A 260 1.68 -15.59 -9.17
CA SER A 260 2.32 -14.44 -9.82
C SER A 260 2.38 -13.22 -8.90
N TRP A 261 2.85 -13.37 -7.65
CA TRP A 261 2.84 -12.35 -6.60
C TRP A 261 3.53 -11.06 -7.00
N SER A 262 4.53 -11.14 -7.87
CA SER A 262 5.20 -9.97 -8.45
C SER A 262 4.21 -9.11 -9.24
N PHE A 263 3.20 -9.69 -9.89
CA PHE A 263 2.17 -8.97 -10.63
C PHE A 263 1.45 -7.96 -9.73
N ILE A 264 0.95 -8.42 -8.56
CA ILE A 264 0.28 -7.56 -7.57
C ILE A 264 1.15 -6.37 -7.17
N LEU A 265 2.47 -6.59 -7.04
CA LEU A 265 3.42 -5.55 -6.68
C LEU A 265 3.65 -4.54 -7.81
N HIS A 266 3.49 -4.93 -9.07
CA HIS A 266 3.67 -4.08 -10.25
C HIS A 266 2.37 -3.50 -10.81
N LEU A 267 1.20 -3.97 -10.36
CA LEU A 267 -0.10 -3.38 -10.70
C LEU A 267 -0.17 -1.85 -10.51
N PRO A 268 0.45 -1.21 -9.50
CA PRO A 268 0.43 0.26 -9.40
C PRO A 268 1.06 0.93 -10.62
N ILE A 269 2.07 0.32 -11.23
CA ILE A 269 2.67 0.83 -12.46
C ILE A 269 1.71 0.65 -13.63
N LEU A 270 1.12 -0.54 -13.73
CA LEU A 270 0.26 -0.92 -14.86
C LEU A 270 -1.08 -0.18 -14.88
N THR A 271 -1.56 0.30 -13.73
CA THR A 271 -2.92 0.88 -13.57
C THR A 271 -2.94 2.31 -13.03
N ALA A 272 -1.86 2.81 -12.42
CA ALA A 272 -1.87 4.11 -11.73
C ALA A 272 -0.69 5.02 -12.10
N TYR A 273 0.33 4.55 -12.83
CA TYR A 273 1.53 5.35 -13.11
C TYR A 273 1.26 6.68 -13.82
N ASN A 274 0.50 6.61 -14.91
CA ASN A 274 0.09 7.78 -15.69
C ASN A 274 -1.28 8.34 -15.29
N HIS A 275 -1.80 7.97 -14.11
CA HIS A 275 -3.14 8.39 -13.74
C HIS A 275 -3.11 9.90 -13.39
N PRO A 276 -4.03 10.74 -13.90
CA PRO A 276 -3.98 12.18 -13.71
C PRO A 276 -3.87 12.59 -12.24
N SER A 277 -4.59 11.90 -11.35
CA SER A 277 -4.56 12.18 -9.91
C SER A 277 -3.21 11.88 -9.24
N ASN A 278 -2.40 10.97 -9.79
CA ASN A 278 -1.03 10.73 -9.37
C ASN A 278 -0.06 11.73 -10.01
N TRP A 279 -0.27 12.06 -11.29
CA TRP A 279 0.55 13.01 -12.04
C TRP A 279 0.59 14.41 -11.40
N VAL A 280 -0.56 14.90 -10.91
CA VAL A 280 -0.69 16.19 -10.21
C VAL A 280 0.14 16.24 -8.90
N LEU A 281 0.55 15.10 -8.34
CA LEU A 281 1.39 15.11 -7.13
C LEU A 281 2.88 15.27 -7.44
N ILE A 282 3.31 14.96 -8.66
CA ILE A 282 4.72 14.90 -9.07
C ILE A 282 5.15 16.03 -10.02
N HIS A 283 4.21 16.77 -10.59
CA HIS A 283 4.42 18.00 -11.38
C HIS A 283 3.70 19.15 -10.67
#